data_AF-A0A9X1JZP0-F1
#
_entry.id   AF-A0A9X1JZP0-F1
#
_cell.length_a   1.000
_cell.length_b   1.000
_cell.length_c   1.000
_cell.angle_alpha   90.00
_cell.angle_beta   90.00
_cell.angle_gamma   90.00
#
_symmetry.space_group_name_H-M   'P 1'
#
loop_
_entity.id
_entity.type
_entity.pdbx_description
1 polymer ?
#
loop_
_entity_poly.entity_id
_entity_poly.type
_entity_poly.pdbx_seq_one_letter_code
_entity_poly.pdbx_strand_id
1 'polypeptide(L)'
;MQRIYLETIGIPNEILNNESKLSEITKVLNGLYQNYNNILDKYRVYIQSSMVISKLSKKLENWYELEFGEFIKELNKAIKATNRQMAKDTAAGINIDYVALPPLTKKDEFDWLELFEENKKKAQEFQQQIAQTEKEIDQMVYALYGLTPEEIEIVENS
;
A
#
# COMPACT_ATOMS: atom_id res chain seq x y z
N MET A 1 -40.20 20.32 -46.89
CA MET A 1 -39.76 19.68 -45.64
C MET A 1 -38.71 20.57 -44.99
N GLN A 2 -39.04 21.21 -43.87
CA GLN A 2 -38.08 21.98 -43.06
C GLN A 2 -37.24 20.99 -42.26
N ARG A 3 -35.91 21.08 -42.36
CA ARG A 3 -35.03 20.32 -41.47
C ARG A 3 -35.13 20.93 -40.08
N ILE A 4 -35.58 20.14 -39.11
CA ILE A 4 -35.47 20.50 -37.69
C ILE A 4 -33.99 20.31 -37.35
N TYR A 5 -33.28 21.42 -37.18
CA TYR A 5 -31.95 21.40 -36.60
C TYR A 5 -32.15 21.17 -35.11
N LEU A 6 -31.71 20.02 -34.60
CA LEU A 6 -31.46 19.90 -33.16
C LEU A 6 -30.28 20.83 -32.89
N GLU A 7 -30.54 21.94 -32.19
CA GLU A 7 -29.47 22.72 -31.57
C GLU A 7 -28.61 21.75 -30.77
N THR A 8 -27.29 21.84 -30.91
CA THR A 8 -26.37 21.04 -30.11
C THR A 8 -26.70 21.27 -28.65
N ILE A 9 -27.22 20.25 -27.96
CA ILE A 9 -27.48 20.32 -26.52
C ILE A 9 -26.11 20.51 -25.88
N GLY A 10 -25.81 21.74 -25.45
CA GLY A 10 -24.59 22.03 -24.72
C GLY A 10 -24.59 21.21 -23.44
N ILE A 11 -23.46 20.58 -23.12
CA ILE A 11 -23.31 19.86 -21.86
C ILE A 11 -23.52 20.87 -20.72
N PRO A 12 -24.45 20.63 -19.77
CA PRO A 12 -24.65 21.52 -18.63
C PRO A 12 -23.34 21.82 -17.90
N ASN A 13 -23.10 23.08 -17.55
CA ASN A 13 -21.88 23.51 -16.84
C ASN A 13 -21.65 22.74 -15.52
N GLU A 14 -22.71 22.24 -14.88
CA GLU A 14 -22.63 21.39 -13.69
C GLU A 14 -21.93 20.05 -13.98
N ILE A 15 -22.20 19.43 -15.13
CA ILE A 15 -21.55 18.20 -15.56
C ILE A 15 -20.06 18.46 -15.87
N LEU A 16 -19.75 19.53 -16.62
CA LEU A 16 -18.36 19.90 -16.95
C LEU A 16 -17.52 20.23 -15.70
N ASN A 17 -18.11 20.93 -14.72
CA ASN A 17 -17.43 21.25 -13.47
C ASN A 17 -17.17 20.00 -12.61
N ASN A 18 -18.12 19.07 -12.55
CA ASN A 18 -17.97 17.83 -11.81
C ASN A 18 -16.93 16.90 -12.47
N GLU A 19 -16.89 16.83 -13.79
CA GLU A 19 -15.84 16.10 -14.53
C GLU A 19 -14.43 16.65 -14.23
N SER A 20 -14.27 17.99 -14.19
CA SER A 20 -12.98 18.60 -13.84
C SER A 20 -12.55 18.26 -12.42
N LYS A 21 -13.45 18.36 -11.44
CA LYS A 21 -13.16 18.03 -10.04
C LYS A 21 -12.83 16.54 -9.87
N LEU A 22 -13.59 15.66 -10.51
CA LEU A 22 -13.32 14.21 -10.50
C LEU A 22 -11.93 13.89 -11.08
N SER A 23 -11.53 14.59 -12.15
CA SER A 23 -10.20 14.44 -12.72
C SER A 23 -9.10 14.84 -11.73
N GLU A 24 -9.28 15.95 -11.01
CA GLU A 24 -8.31 16.43 -10.02
C GLU A 24 -8.17 15.48 -8.83
N ILE A 25 -9.28 15.06 -8.23
CA ILE A 25 -9.26 14.14 -7.09
C ILE A 25 -8.69 12.75 -7.46
N THR A 26 -8.97 12.27 -8.69
CA THR A 26 -8.38 11.00 -9.18
C THR A 26 -6.85 11.11 -9.31
N LYS A 27 -6.33 12.27 -9.74
CA LYS A 27 -4.88 12.52 -9.76
C LYS A 27 -4.28 12.51 -8.36
N VAL A 28 -4.98 13.11 -7.38
CA VAL A 28 -4.57 13.07 -5.97
C VAL A 28 -4.55 11.64 -5.46
N LEU A 29 -5.61 10.86 -5.69
CA LEU A 29 -5.70 9.46 -5.28
C LEU A 29 -4.56 8.62 -5.87
N ASN A 30 -4.27 8.78 -7.17
CA ASN A 30 -3.14 8.12 -7.79
C ASN A 30 -1.81 8.54 -7.14
N GLY A 31 -1.62 9.83 -6.84
CA GLY A 31 -0.44 10.30 -6.11
C GLY A 31 -0.29 9.68 -4.73
N LEU A 32 -1.39 9.51 -3.99
CA LEU A 32 -1.42 8.83 -2.69
C LEU A 32 -1.01 7.36 -2.82
N TYR A 33 -1.55 6.63 -3.80
CA TYR A 33 -1.16 5.25 -4.08
C TYR A 33 0.32 5.11 -4.46
N GLN A 34 0.86 6.01 -5.27
CA GLN A 34 2.29 6.02 -5.61
C GLN A 34 3.15 6.25 -4.36
N ASN A 35 2.77 7.19 -3.50
CA ASN A 35 3.49 7.48 -2.26
C ASN A 35 3.42 6.33 -1.26
N TYR A 36 2.23 5.71 -1.12
CA TYR A 36 2.03 4.52 -0.30
C TYR A 36 2.93 3.36 -0.75
N ASN A 37 2.84 2.99 -2.03
CA ASN A 37 3.66 1.92 -2.60
C ASN A 37 5.16 2.20 -2.47
N ASN A 38 5.59 3.46 -2.67
CA ASN A 38 6.98 3.87 -2.49
C ASN A 38 7.48 3.64 -1.05
N ILE A 39 6.66 3.90 -0.03
CA ILE A 39 7.04 3.63 1.37
C ILE A 39 7.12 2.13 1.63
N LEU A 40 6.14 1.37 1.14
CA LEU A 40 6.16 -0.09 1.25
C LEU A 40 7.43 -0.68 0.63
N ASP A 41 7.77 -0.26 -0.59
CA ASP A 41 8.94 -0.73 -1.32
C ASP A 41 10.25 -0.29 -0.67
N LYS A 42 10.36 0.97 -0.25
CA LYS A 42 11.55 1.48 0.43
C LYS A 42 11.83 0.72 1.72
N TYR A 43 10.81 0.51 2.54
CA TYR A 43 10.99 -0.20 3.81
C TYR A 43 11.26 -1.69 3.58
N ARG A 44 10.62 -2.31 2.59
CA ARG A 44 10.92 -3.68 2.13
C ARG A 44 12.38 -3.82 1.70
N VAL A 45 12.87 -2.94 0.84
CA VAL A 45 14.28 -2.94 0.37
C VAL A 45 15.24 -2.70 1.54
N TYR A 46 14.88 -1.83 2.47
CA TYR A 46 15.67 -1.60 3.68
C TYR A 46 15.77 -2.87 4.55
N ILE A 47 14.66 -3.55 4.83
CA ILE A 47 14.66 -4.83 5.57
C ILE A 47 15.50 -5.88 4.85
N GLN A 48 15.32 -6.04 3.54
CA GLN A 48 16.05 -7.04 2.76
C GLN A 48 17.55 -6.77 2.73
N SER A 49 17.96 -5.51 2.57
CA SER A 49 19.38 -5.13 2.51
C SER A 49 20.06 -5.15 3.89
N SER A 50 19.39 -4.68 4.94
CA SER A 50 19.93 -4.68 6.31
C SER A 50 20.15 -6.09 6.87
N MET A 51 19.31 -7.04 6.50
CA MET A 51 19.32 -8.41 7.05
C MET A 51 19.79 -9.46 6.03
N VAL A 52 20.19 -9.04 4.82
CA VAL A 52 20.60 -9.91 3.70
C VAL A 52 19.55 -11.00 3.41
N ILE A 53 18.26 -10.62 3.45
CA ILE A 53 17.13 -11.54 3.22
C ILE A 53 16.75 -11.52 1.75
N SER A 54 16.84 -12.68 1.09
CA SER A 54 16.48 -12.82 -0.33
C SER A 54 14.96 -12.78 -0.58
N LYS A 55 14.16 -13.32 0.35
CA LYS A 55 12.70 -13.40 0.21
C LYS A 55 11.98 -13.12 1.52
N LEU A 56 11.01 -12.19 1.48
CA LEU A 56 10.13 -11.91 2.62
C LEU A 56 8.96 -12.89 2.70
N SER A 57 8.43 -13.09 3.90
CA SER A 57 7.16 -13.78 4.10
C SER A 57 6.01 -12.84 3.73
N LYS A 58 4.82 -13.39 3.41
CA LYS A 58 3.61 -12.58 3.18
C LYS A 58 3.30 -11.63 4.35
N LYS A 59 3.57 -12.06 5.59
CA LYS A 59 3.42 -11.21 6.77
C LYS A 59 4.37 -10.02 6.78
N LEU A 60 5.63 -10.22 6.38
CA LEU A 60 6.60 -9.13 6.26
C LEU A 60 6.36 -8.26 5.02
N GLU A 61 5.67 -8.76 4.00
CA GLU A 61 5.19 -7.91 2.90
C GLU A 61 4.07 -6.97 3.39
N ASN A 62 3.22 -7.45 4.31
CA ASN A 62 2.19 -6.66 5.00
C ASN A 62 2.62 -6.16 6.39
N TRP A 63 3.89 -5.74 6.52
CA TRP A 63 4.50 -5.37 7.80
C TRP A 63 3.74 -4.27 8.57
N TYR A 64 3.03 -3.38 7.85
CA TYR A 64 2.24 -2.28 8.40
C TYR A 64 0.98 -2.75 9.16
N GLU A 65 0.57 -4.00 8.99
CA GLU A 65 -0.52 -4.64 9.73
C GLU A 65 -0.04 -5.31 11.03
N LEU A 66 1.27 -5.46 11.21
CA LEU A 66 1.83 -6.19 12.34
C LEU A 66 1.97 -5.30 13.56
N GLU A 67 1.90 -5.91 14.74
CA GLU A 67 2.42 -5.30 15.96
C GLU A 67 3.94 -5.53 16.06
N PHE A 68 4.65 -4.62 16.74
CA PHE A 68 6.12 -4.65 16.79
C PHE A 68 6.68 -6.01 17.24
N GLY A 69 6.05 -6.64 18.24
CA GLY A 69 6.46 -7.97 18.71
C GLY A 69 6.28 -9.08 17.66
N GLU A 70 5.31 -8.96 16.76
CA GLU A 70 5.14 -9.88 15.62
C GLU A 70 6.13 -9.59 14.51
N PHE A 71 6.39 -8.31 14.22
CA PHE A 71 7.41 -7.88 13.27
C PHE A 71 8.79 -8.47 13.61
N ILE A 72 9.25 -8.33 14.85
CA ILE A 72 10.53 -8.90 15.31
C ILE A 72 10.55 -10.43 15.20
N LYS A 73 9.43 -11.11 15.49
CA LYS A 73 9.33 -12.57 15.34
C LYS A 73 9.47 -12.98 13.87
N GLU A 74 8.83 -12.26 12.97
CA GLU A 74 8.91 -12.54 11.54
C GLU A 74 10.30 -12.22 10.97
N LEU A 75 10.97 -11.15 11.41
CA LEU A 75 12.37 -10.87 11.05
C LEU A 75 13.29 -12.03 11.46
N ASN A 76 13.19 -12.50 12.70
CA ASN A 76 13.97 -13.64 13.18
C ASN A 76 13.68 -14.94 12.42
N LYS A 77 12.43 -15.16 11.96
CA LYS A 77 12.10 -16.30 11.09
C LYS A 77 12.75 -16.16 9.72
N ALA A 78 12.78 -14.96 9.16
CA ALA A 78 13.40 -14.69 7.87
C ALA A 78 14.92 -14.92 7.94
N ILE A 79 15.61 -14.45 8.99
CA ILE A 79 17.03 -14.76 9.25
C ILE A 79 17.27 -16.28 9.26
N LYS A 80 16.45 -17.02 10.00
CA LYS A 80 16.56 -18.49 10.07
C LYS A 80 16.35 -19.15 8.71
N ALA A 81 15.40 -18.66 7.91
CA ALA A 81 15.16 -19.17 6.56
C ALA A 81 16.35 -18.88 5.63
N THR A 82 16.92 -17.68 5.69
CA THR A 82 18.13 -17.30 4.95
C THR A 82 19.31 -18.19 5.33
N ASN A 83 19.60 -18.36 6.63
CA ASN A 83 20.67 -19.24 7.11
C ASN A 83 20.48 -20.69 6.65
N ARG A 84 19.22 -21.20 6.66
CA ARG A 84 18.91 -22.54 6.13
C ARG A 84 19.17 -22.66 4.64
N GLN A 85 18.85 -21.62 3.86
CA GLN A 85 19.11 -21.62 2.42
C GLN A 85 20.61 -21.59 2.16
N MET A 86 21.34 -20.68 2.81
CA MET A 86 22.79 -20.57 2.67
C MET A 86 23.50 -21.87 3.05
N ALA A 87 23.08 -22.55 4.12
CA ALA A 87 23.65 -23.85 4.49
C ALA A 87 23.45 -24.93 3.42
N LYS A 88 22.31 -24.92 2.71
CA LYS A 88 22.08 -25.81 1.56
C LYS A 88 22.98 -25.46 0.38
N ASP A 89 23.14 -24.16 0.10
CA ASP A 89 23.99 -23.69 -0.99
C ASP A 89 25.46 -24.03 -0.74
N THR A 90 25.93 -23.92 0.51
CA THR A 90 27.27 -24.38 0.91
C THR A 90 27.43 -25.89 0.76
N ALA A 91 26.45 -26.68 1.21
CA ALA A 91 26.47 -28.14 1.02
C ALA A 91 26.47 -28.55 -0.47
N ALA A 92 25.89 -27.73 -1.35
CA ALA A 92 25.89 -27.91 -2.79
C ALA A 92 27.16 -27.36 -3.50
N GLY A 93 28.13 -26.83 -2.76
CA GLY A 93 29.35 -26.25 -3.33
C GLY A 93 29.15 -24.91 -4.04
N ILE A 94 28.02 -24.23 -3.81
CA ILE A 94 27.66 -22.96 -4.46
C ILE A 94 28.27 -21.77 -3.70
N ASN A 95 28.39 -21.88 -2.36
CA ASN A 95 28.88 -20.80 -1.50
C ASN A 95 29.84 -21.33 -0.43
N ILE A 96 31.12 -20.95 -0.50
CA ILE A 96 32.21 -21.60 0.27
C ILE A 96 32.49 -20.87 1.60
N ASP A 97 32.16 -19.58 1.70
CA ASP A 97 32.53 -18.72 2.83
C ASP A 97 31.28 -18.22 3.60
N TYR A 98 30.45 -19.16 4.06
CA TYR A 98 29.23 -18.83 4.82
C TYR A 98 29.52 -18.55 6.30
N VAL A 99 28.97 -17.43 6.80
CA VAL A 99 28.83 -17.15 8.23
C VAL A 99 27.35 -16.98 8.54
N ALA A 100 26.86 -17.72 9.54
CA ALA A 100 25.47 -17.64 9.97
C ALA A 100 25.13 -16.25 10.51
N LEU A 101 24.04 -15.67 10.02
CA LEU A 101 23.50 -14.43 10.56
C LEU A 101 22.97 -14.68 11.98
N PRO A 102 23.40 -13.89 12.99
CA PRO A 102 22.89 -14.03 14.34
C PRO A 102 21.40 -13.66 14.40
N PRO A 103 20.63 -14.22 15.35
CA PRO A 103 19.29 -13.70 15.66
C PRO A 103 19.40 -12.26 16.18
N LEU A 104 18.31 -11.50 16.06
CA LEU A 104 18.24 -10.14 16.60
C LEU A 104 18.41 -10.16 18.13
N THR A 105 19.29 -9.30 18.63
CA THR A 105 19.48 -9.04 20.06
C THR A 105 18.48 -8.01 20.57
N LYS A 106 18.39 -7.82 21.89
CA LYS A 106 17.56 -6.75 22.48
C LYS A 106 17.98 -5.35 22.07
N LYS A 107 19.26 -5.14 21.80
CA LYS A 107 19.75 -3.87 21.26
C LYS A 107 19.23 -3.67 19.84
N ASP A 108 19.35 -4.69 18.99
CA ASP A 108 18.84 -4.60 17.62
C ASP A 108 17.32 -4.40 17.60
N GLU A 109 16.57 -5.10 18.46
CA GLU A 109 15.13 -4.85 18.63
C GLU A 109 14.84 -3.38 18.96
N PHE A 110 15.60 -2.76 19.87
CA PHE A 110 15.41 -1.37 20.22
C PHE A 110 15.68 -0.43 19.02
N ASP A 111 16.73 -0.69 18.26
CA ASP A 111 17.07 0.08 17.05
C ASP A 111 15.97 -0.05 15.96
N TRP A 112 15.28 -1.20 15.91
CA TRP A 112 14.15 -1.42 15.00
C TRP A 112 12.85 -0.77 15.45
N LEU A 113 12.66 -0.50 16.75
CA LEU A 113 11.38 -0.05 17.29
C LEU A 113 10.93 1.27 16.67
N GLU A 114 11.78 2.30 16.73
CA GLU A 114 11.46 3.62 16.19
C GLU A 114 11.26 3.58 14.68
N LEU A 115 12.18 2.91 13.96
CA LEU A 115 12.08 2.74 12.50
C LEU A 115 10.78 2.06 12.09
N PHE A 116 10.38 1.01 12.80
CA PHE A 116 9.15 0.28 12.52
C PHE A 116 7.92 1.14 12.78
N GLU A 117 7.80 1.75 13.96
CA GLU A 117 6.63 2.53 14.35
C GLU A 117 6.45 3.76 13.45
N GLU A 118 7.55 4.45 13.10
CA GLU A 118 7.47 5.59 12.18
C GLU A 118 6.99 5.19 10.79
N ASN A 119 7.54 4.12 10.22
CA ASN A 119 7.14 3.66 8.90
C ASN A 119 5.70 3.12 8.93
N LYS A 120 5.31 2.42 9.99
CA LYS A 120 3.95 1.87 10.18
C LYS A 120 2.95 3.00 10.22
N LYS A 121 3.21 4.02 11.03
CA LYS A 121 2.38 5.22 11.12
C LYS A 121 2.22 5.89 9.75
N LYS A 122 3.31 6.12 9.02
CA LYS A 122 3.24 6.72 7.67
C LYS A 122 2.40 5.88 6.70
N ALA A 123 2.59 4.56 6.69
CA ALA A 123 1.82 3.67 5.83
C ALA A 123 0.31 3.73 6.17
N GLN A 124 -0.03 3.71 7.45
CA GLN A 124 -1.42 3.80 7.92
C GLN A 124 -2.05 5.17 7.64
N GLU A 125 -1.29 6.27 7.76
CA GLU A 125 -1.74 7.61 7.38
C GLU A 125 -2.08 7.69 5.89
N PHE A 126 -1.28 7.04 5.02
CA PHE A 126 -1.61 6.95 3.60
C PHE A 126 -2.84 6.08 3.34
N GLN A 127 -2.99 4.94 4.02
CA GLN A 127 -4.21 4.11 3.90
C GLN A 127 -5.47 4.89 4.28
N GLN A 128 -5.40 5.68 5.36
CA GLN A 128 -6.52 6.53 5.79
C GLN A 128 -6.84 7.61 4.75
N GLN A 129 -5.83 8.28 4.21
CA GLN A 129 -6.02 9.29 3.16
C GLN A 129 -6.61 8.68 1.89
N ILE A 130 -6.11 7.52 1.46
CA ILE A 130 -6.62 6.78 0.30
C ILE A 130 -8.10 6.45 0.50
N ALA A 131 -8.45 5.80 1.61
CA ALA A 131 -9.83 5.40 1.89
C ALA A 131 -10.77 6.62 1.97
N GLN A 132 -10.30 7.74 2.55
CA GLN A 132 -11.08 8.96 2.62
C GLN A 132 -11.30 9.59 1.24
N THR A 133 -10.28 9.61 0.38
CA THR A 133 -10.37 10.14 -0.98
C THR A 133 -11.23 9.24 -1.88
N GLU A 134 -11.16 7.92 -1.73
CA GLU A 134 -12.03 6.98 -2.45
C GLU A 134 -13.50 7.23 -2.10
N LYS A 135 -13.80 7.35 -0.81
CA LYS A 135 -15.16 7.70 -0.36
C LYS A 135 -15.66 9.03 -0.91
N GLU A 136 -14.78 10.03 -1.01
CA GLU A 136 -15.13 11.32 -1.61
C GLU A 136 -15.44 11.18 -3.11
N ILE A 137 -14.69 10.35 -3.83
CA ILE A 137 -14.97 10.02 -5.23
C ILE A 137 -16.33 9.32 -5.35
N ASP A 138 -16.61 8.33 -4.51
CA ASP A 138 -17.89 7.61 -4.51
C ASP A 138 -19.06 8.58 -4.33
N GLN A 139 -18.97 9.49 -3.36
CA GLN A 139 -19.98 10.53 -3.13
C GLN A 139 -20.17 11.46 -4.33
N MET A 140 -19.08 11.85 -4.99
CA MET A 140 -19.16 12.68 -6.20
C MET A 140 -19.79 11.93 -7.38
N VAL A 141 -19.51 10.64 -7.51
CA VAL A 141 -20.12 9.77 -8.53
C VAL A 141 -21.61 9.60 -8.26
N TYR A 142 -22.02 9.32 -7.02
CA TYR A 142 -23.42 9.22 -6.65
C TYR A 142 -24.19 10.50 -6.94
N ALA A 143 -23.60 11.66 -6.63
CA ALA A 143 -24.19 12.95 -6.95
C ALA A 143 -24.35 13.20 -8.46
N LEU A 144 -23.40 12.73 -9.29
CA LEU A 144 -23.49 12.83 -10.75
C LEU A 144 -24.62 12.00 -11.35
N TYR A 145 -24.84 10.80 -10.80
CA TYR A 145 -25.93 9.93 -11.24
C TYR A 145 -27.25 10.20 -10.51
N GLY A 146 -27.25 11.11 -9.52
CA GLY A 146 -28.44 11.51 -8.78
C GLY A 146 -29.00 10.41 -7.87
N LEU A 147 -28.15 9.52 -7.34
CA LEU A 147 -28.60 8.40 -6.51
C LEU A 147 -29.24 8.88 -5.21
N THR A 148 -30.29 8.20 -4.79
CA THR A 148 -30.91 8.42 -3.47
C THR A 148 -30.12 7.71 -2.36
N PRO A 149 -30.31 8.09 -1.08
CA PRO A 149 -29.68 7.39 0.03
C PRO A 149 -29.94 5.88 0.05
N GLU A 150 -31.15 5.46 -0.33
CA GLU A 150 -31.52 4.04 -0.43
C GLU A 150 -30.75 3.32 -1.54
N GLU A 151 -30.54 3.97 -2.67
CA GLU A 151 -29.75 3.42 -3.78
C GLU A 151 -28.26 3.33 -3.42
N ILE A 152 -27.73 4.33 -2.72
CA ILE A 152 -26.35 4.32 -2.21
C ILE A 152 -26.16 3.17 -1.21
N GLU A 153 -27.10 2.97 -0.28
CA GLU A 153 -27.03 1.89 0.71
C GLU A 153 -27.02 0.50 0.03
N ILE A 154 -27.77 0.32 -1.07
CA ILE A 154 -27.73 -0.92 -1.85
C ILE A 154 -26.35 -1.13 -2.49
N VAL A 155 -25.74 -0.06 -3.02
CA VAL A 155 -24.42 -0.11 -3.65
C VAL A 155 -23.32 -0.41 -2.63
N GLU A 156 -23.33 0.22 -1.45
CA GLU A 156 -22.29 0.04 -0.43
C GLU A 156 -22.36 -1.32 0.30
N ASN A 157 -23.50 -2.02 0.28
CA ASN A 157 -23.70 -3.32 0.93
C ASN A 157 -23.63 -4.54 -0.02
N SER A 158 -23.30 -4.34 -1.30
CA SER A 158 -23.16 -5.41 -2.31
C SER A 158 -21.78 -6.06 -2.32
#